data_AF-A0A0K0CUZ4-F1
#
_entry.id   AF-A0A0K0CUZ4-F1
#
_cell.length_a   1.000
_cell.length_b   1.000
_cell.length_c   1.000
_cell.angle_alpha   90.00
_cell.angle_beta   90.00
_cell.angle_gamma   90.00
#
_symmetry.space_group_name_H-M   'P 1'
#
loop_
_entity.id
_entity.type
_entity.pdbx_description
1 polymer ?
#
loop_
_entity_poly.entity_id
_entity_poly.type
_entity_poly.pdbx_seq_one_letter_code
_entity_poly.pdbx_strand_id
1 'polypeptide(L)'
;LHPKSKRIHIGADEAFHIAEDDRCRIRLAKMGEKDRLRAVEKLKLAHIARVAQLGRKVGFSEVLAWNDMFDKSEVVDMKTAGLGELITPVVWGYRLDVTEKGYFPEHLFERLSQVFPTIFFASAFKGANSEGENFIDIDRYFQNQMSYVKLYRENRKALDGRVDGIILTGWQRYRHYAPLCELLAISLPSLITDLVYFDDVTRHRDEVWNFVKVRSVCFVYAFYGLV
;
A
#
# COMPACT_ATOMS: atom_id res chain seq x y z
N LEU A 1 18.43 6.53 -8.14
CA LEU A 1 17.14 7.26 -7.97
C LEU A 1 16.96 8.21 -9.14
N HIS A 2 15.73 8.35 -9.65
CA HIS A 2 15.47 9.25 -10.78
C HIS A 2 15.73 10.72 -10.36
N PRO A 3 16.56 11.48 -11.10
CA PRO A 3 17.09 12.78 -10.64
C PRO A 3 16.03 13.87 -10.46
N LYS A 4 14.85 13.71 -11.07
CA LYS A 4 13.73 14.66 -10.94
C LYS A 4 12.63 14.20 -9.97
N SER A 5 12.82 13.06 -9.29
CA SER A 5 11.80 12.57 -8.37
C SER A 5 11.64 13.52 -7.20
N LYS A 6 10.41 13.96 -6.97
CA LYS A 6 10.02 14.77 -5.79
C LYS A 6 9.44 13.93 -4.66
N ARG A 7 9.08 12.67 -4.98
CA ARG A 7 8.48 11.71 -4.07
C ARG A 7 9.48 10.61 -3.74
N ILE A 8 9.44 10.12 -2.51
CA ILE A 8 10.14 8.89 -2.10
C ILE A 8 9.21 8.06 -1.21
N HIS A 9 9.20 6.74 -1.41
CA HIS A 9 8.56 5.81 -0.48
C HIS A 9 9.63 5.23 0.45
N ILE A 10 9.48 5.39 1.76
CA ILE A 10 10.48 4.94 2.75
C ILE A 10 10.22 3.53 3.28
N GLY A 11 9.13 2.90 2.82
CA GLY A 11 8.72 1.56 3.25
C GLY A 11 8.01 1.66 4.60
N ALA A 12 8.64 1.10 5.63
CA ALA A 12 8.09 0.96 6.98
C ALA A 12 6.90 -0.01 7.04
N ASP A 13 7.05 -1.16 6.40
CA ASP A 13 6.14 -2.31 6.40
C ASP A 13 6.74 -3.52 7.15
N GLU A 14 5.86 -4.35 7.72
CA GLU A 14 6.13 -5.73 8.16
C GLU A 14 7.33 -5.91 9.10
N ALA A 15 7.63 -4.89 9.91
CA ALA A 15 8.70 -4.94 10.89
C ALA A 15 8.22 -5.63 12.19
N PHE A 16 8.21 -6.96 12.19
CA PHE A 16 7.63 -7.78 13.27
C PHE A 16 8.49 -7.85 14.54
N HIS A 17 9.82 -7.75 14.43
CA HIS A 17 10.76 -7.92 15.55
C HIS A 17 11.21 -6.59 16.19
N ILE A 18 10.33 -5.58 16.19
CA ILE A 18 10.63 -4.28 16.81
C ILE A 18 10.72 -4.43 18.33
N ALA A 19 11.65 -3.69 18.93
CA ALA A 19 11.91 -3.69 20.36
C ALA A 19 12.57 -4.97 20.92
N GLU A 20 13.08 -5.84 20.05
CA GLU A 20 13.82 -7.03 20.46
C GLU A 20 15.32 -6.76 20.65
N ASP A 21 15.91 -5.81 19.91
CA ASP A 21 17.33 -5.45 19.98
C ASP A 21 17.67 -4.43 21.09
N ASP A 22 18.94 -4.40 21.50
CA ASP A 22 19.42 -3.58 22.61
C ASP A 22 19.21 -2.07 22.39
N ARG A 23 19.34 -1.58 21.14
CA ARG A 23 19.17 -0.15 20.86
C ARG A 23 17.73 0.26 21.08
N CYS A 24 16.77 -0.56 20.68
CA CYS A 24 15.36 -0.31 20.94
C CYS A 24 15.04 -0.40 22.43
N ARG A 25 15.59 -1.39 23.17
CA ARG A 25 15.39 -1.52 24.63
C ARG A 25 15.91 -0.29 25.38
N ILE A 26 17.10 0.20 25.03
CA ILE A 26 17.68 1.43 25.60
C ILE A 26 16.80 2.64 25.28
N ARG A 27 16.27 2.74 24.05
CA ARG A 27 15.39 3.84 23.64
C ARG A 27 14.08 3.83 24.44
N LEU A 28 13.47 2.65 24.63
CA LEU A 28 12.23 2.46 25.38
C LEU A 28 12.38 2.85 26.85
N ALA A 29 13.47 2.44 27.49
CA ALA A 29 13.75 2.81 28.88
C ALA A 29 13.80 4.33 29.10
N LYS A 30 14.18 5.09 28.06
CA LYS A 30 14.24 6.56 28.08
C LYS A 30 12.92 7.26 27.77
N MET A 31 11.92 6.54 27.24
CA MET A 31 10.64 7.15 26.84
C MET A 31 9.70 7.45 28.01
N GLY A 32 9.88 6.76 29.15
CA GLY A 32 9.06 6.97 30.35
C GLY A 32 7.58 6.56 30.19
N GLU A 33 7.22 5.89 29.09
CA GLU A 33 5.88 5.35 28.86
C GLU A 33 5.71 4.05 29.66
N LYS A 34 4.68 4.01 30.51
CA LYS A 34 4.45 2.87 31.42
C LYS A 34 3.80 1.70 30.69
N ASP A 35 2.94 1.99 29.72
CA ASP A 35 2.35 0.95 28.88
C ASP A 35 3.36 0.46 27.85
N ARG A 36 3.78 -0.80 27.98
CA ARG A 36 4.76 -1.42 27.10
C ARG A 36 4.31 -1.41 25.64
N LEU A 37 3.03 -1.64 25.35
CA LEU A 37 2.50 -1.69 23.99
C LEU A 37 2.53 -0.30 23.37
N ARG A 38 2.01 0.69 24.09
CA ARG A 38 2.07 2.09 23.66
C ARG A 38 3.51 2.60 23.49
N ALA A 39 4.44 2.16 24.33
CA ALA A 39 5.86 2.50 24.20
C ALA A 39 6.46 1.95 22.89
N VAL A 40 6.09 0.72 22.47
CA VAL A 40 6.49 0.16 21.17
C VAL A 40 5.90 0.98 20.03
N GLU A 41 4.62 1.33 20.11
CA GLU A 41 3.97 2.16 19.08
C GLU A 41 4.69 3.51 18.94
N LYS A 42 4.92 4.23 20.05
CA LYS A 42 5.68 5.48 20.04
C LYS A 42 7.09 5.33 19.48
N LEU A 43 7.75 4.19 19.72
CA LEU A 43 9.06 3.87 19.13
C LEU A 43 8.99 3.74 17.59
N LYS A 44 7.97 3.03 17.07
CA LYS A 44 7.72 2.91 15.63
C LYS A 44 7.51 4.28 14.99
N LEU A 45 6.59 5.08 15.55
CA LEU A 45 6.26 6.41 15.05
C LEU A 45 7.47 7.35 15.05
N ALA A 46 8.27 7.33 16.14
CA ALA A 46 9.48 8.14 16.23
C ALA A 46 10.54 7.74 15.18
N HIS A 47 10.65 6.45 14.86
CA HIS A 47 11.55 5.97 13.82
C HIS A 47 11.09 6.43 12.42
N ILE A 48 9.81 6.21 12.09
CA ILE A 48 9.21 6.64 10.81
C ILE A 48 9.38 8.15 10.64
N ALA A 49 9.05 8.94 11.66
CA ALA A 49 9.22 10.40 11.65
C ALA A 49 10.68 10.79 11.39
N ARG A 50 11.65 10.13 12.04
CA ARG A 50 13.06 10.42 11.85
C ARG A 50 13.54 10.13 10.43
N VAL A 51 13.14 9.00 9.85
CA VAL A 51 13.48 8.63 8.47
C VAL A 51 12.83 9.59 7.48
N ALA A 52 11.57 9.95 7.70
CA ALA A 52 10.86 10.92 6.88
C ALA A 52 11.53 12.30 6.90
N GLN A 53 11.94 12.79 8.07
CA GLN A 53 12.72 14.03 8.20
C GLN A 53 14.03 13.98 7.39
N LEU A 54 14.71 12.84 7.34
CA LEU A 54 15.91 12.69 6.51
C LEU A 54 15.56 12.76 5.02
N GLY A 55 14.49 12.10 4.58
CA GLY A 55 14.00 12.22 3.20
C GLY A 55 13.69 13.66 2.80
N ARG A 56 12.99 14.40 3.67
CA ARG A 56 12.70 15.83 3.47
C ARG A 56 13.97 16.68 3.37
N LYS A 57 14.94 16.45 4.26
CA LYS A 57 16.25 17.16 4.26
C LYS A 57 17.06 16.92 2.99
N VAL A 58 16.95 15.74 2.39
CA VAL A 58 17.60 15.40 1.11
C VAL A 58 16.91 16.07 -0.08
N GLY A 59 15.71 16.65 0.10
CA GLY A 59 15.02 17.44 -0.92
C GLY A 59 13.78 16.77 -1.51
N PHE A 60 13.30 15.65 -0.96
CA PHE A 60 12.00 15.08 -1.33
C PHE A 60 10.87 15.92 -0.73
N SER A 61 9.96 16.41 -1.57
CA SER A 61 8.82 17.22 -1.14
C SER A 61 7.60 16.38 -0.73
N GLU A 62 7.68 15.06 -0.87
CA GLU A 62 6.66 14.13 -0.39
C GLU A 62 7.32 12.80 -0.02
N VAL A 63 7.01 12.32 1.17
CA VAL A 63 7.53 11.06 1.70
C VAL A 63 6.35 10.14 1.96
N LEU A 64 6.33 8.98 1.31
CA LEU A 64 5.29 7.96 1.42
C LEU A 64 5.74 6.86 2.38
N ALA A 65 4.82 6.31 3.16
CA ALA A 65 5.07 5.15 4.02
C ALA A 65 3.86 4.23 4.07
N TRP A 66 4.12 2.93 4.19
CA TRP A 66 3.08 1.93 4.36
C TRP A 66 2.38 2.09 5.72
N ASN A 67 1.06 1.88 5.75
CA ASN A 67 0.24 2.18 6.93
C ASN A 67 0.34 1.18 8.07
N ASP A 68 0.72 -0.07 7.80
CA ASP A 68 0.58 -1.22 8.74
C ASP A 68 1.39 -1.04 10.03
N MET A 69 2.46 -0.24 10.00
CA MET A 69 3.26 0.03 11.19
C MET A 69 2.71 1.15 12.10
N PHE A 70 1.62 1.82 11.71
CA PHE A 70 0.95 2.86 12.51
C PHE A 70 -0.58 2.85 12.43
N ASP A 71 -1.19 1.84 11.79
CA ASP A 71 -2.63 1.74 11.60
C ASP A 71 -3.42 1.59 12.92
N LYS A 72 -2.77 1.03 13.96
CA LYS A 72 -3.30 0.85 15.32
C LYS A 72 -2.86 1.94 16.31
N SER A 73 -2.00 2.85 15.88
CA SER A 73 -1.50 3.92 16.74
C SER A 73 -2.60 4.94 17.08
N GLU A 74 -2.52 5.53 18.28
CA GLU A 74 -3.44 6.59 18.69
C GLU A 74 -3.20 7.88 17.88
N VAL A 75 -4.28 8.62 17.61
CA VAL A 75 -4.23 9.93 16.92
C VAL A 75 -3.26 10.90 17.61
N VAL A 76 -3.29 10.94 18.96
CA VAL A 76 -2.42 11.82 19.74
C VAL A 76 -0.95 11.47 19.56
N ASP A 77 -0.61 10.18 19.48
CA ASP A 77 0.77 9.73 19.35
C ASP A 77 1.29 10.01 17.93
N MET A 78 0.47 9.80 16.90
CA MET A 78 0.81 10.15 15.51
C MET A 78 1.02 11.67 15.34
N LYS A 79 0.17 12.50 15.95
CA LYS A 79 0.33 13.96 15.96
C LYS A 79 1.58 14.41 16.70
N THR A 80 1.83 13.82 17.87
CA THR A 80 3.02 14.12 18.68
C THR A 80 4.32 13.78 17.95
N ALA A 81 4.32 12.68 17.17
CA ALA A 81 5.44 12.32 16.30
C ALA A 81 5.57 13.22 15.06
N GLY A 82 4.59 14.10 14.78
CA GLY A 82 4.58 15.00 13.62
C GLY A 82 4.30 14.31 12.29
N LEU A 83 3.71 13.10 12.29
CA LEU A 83 3.57 12.32 11.06
C LEU A 83 2.72 13.00 9.99
N GLY A 84 1.67 13.75 10.39
CA GLY A 84 0.78 14.43 9.46
C GLY A 84 1.46 15.44 8.53
N GLU A 85 2.60 16.01 8.95
CA GLU A 85 3.40 16.95 8.14
C GLU A 85 4.56 16.24 7.43
N LEU A 86 5.01 15.11 7.97
CA LEU A 86 6.21 14.43 7.51
C LEU A 86 5.93 13.44 6.38
N ILE A 87 4.82 12.71 6.44
CA ILE A 87 4.50 11.61 5.53
C ILE A 87 3.10 11.70 4.93
N THR A 88 2.94 11.05 3.78
CA THR A 88 1.66 10.70 3.18
C THR A 88 1.47 9.17 3.32
N PRO A 89 0.48 8.67 4.08
CA PRO A 89 0.24 7.25 4.23
C PRO A 89 -0.16 6.57 2.93
N VAL A 90 0.29 5.34 2.74
CA VAL A 90 -0.17 4.44 1.68
C VAL A 90 -0.87 3.25 2.33
N VAL A 91 -2.19 3.19 2.18
CA VAL A 91 -3.04 2.12 2.75
C VAL A 91 -3.08 0.93 1.80
N TRP A 92 -2.40 -0.15 2.18
CA TRP A 92 -2.17 -1.31 1.31
C TRP A 92 -2.87 -2.57 1.83
N GLY A 93 -3.08 -3.52 0.91
CA GLY A 93 -3.78 -4.76 1.21
C GLY A 93 -4.14 -5.57 -0.04
N TYR A 94 -3.92 -6.88 0.03
CA TYR A 94 -3.99 -7.77 -1.14
C TYR A 94 -5.03 -8.89 -1.03
N ARG A 95 -6.01 -8.75 -0.12
CA ARG A 95 -7.17 -9.65 -0.09
C ARG A 95 -8.09 -9.41 -1.30
N LEU A 96 -8.87 -10.43 -1.65
CA LEU A 96 -9.91 -10.32 -2.68
C LEU A 96 -10.87 -9.17 -2.36
N ASP A 97 -11.33 -9.08 -1.12
CA ASP A 97 -12.13 -7.97 -0.63
C ASP A 97 -11.48 -7.34 0.62
N VAL A 98 -10.88 -6.15 0.47
CA VAL A 98 -10.27 -5.42 1.59
C VAL A 98 -11.29 -4.76 2.52
N THR A 99 -12.58 -4.82 2.19
CA THR A 99 -13.68 -4.36 3.06
C THR A 99 -14.19 -5.46 4.00
N GLU A 100 -13.62 -6.67 3.93
CA GLU A 100 -13.93 -7.76 4.86
C GLU A 100 -13.79 -7.29 6.32
N LYS A 101 -14.80 -7.62 7.14
CA LYS A 101 -14.84 -7.21 8.55
C LYS A 101 -13.57 -7.67 9.27
N GLY A 102 -12.89 -6.72 9.91
CA GLY A 102 -11.67 -6.97 10.68
C GLY A 102 -10.39 -7.03 9.84
N TYR A 103 -10.46 -6.81 8.52
CA TYR A 103 -9.28 -6.73 7.69
C TYR A 103 -8.43 -5.49 8.02
N PHE A 104 -9.04 -4.31 7.96
CA PHE A 104 -8.45 -3.10 8.53
C PHE A 104 -8.91 -2.89 9.98
N PRO A 105 -8.09 -2.27 10.84
CA PRO A 105 -8.51 -1.90 12.18
C PRO A 105 -9.78 -1.03 12.15
N GLU A 106 -10.70 -1.26 13.10
CA GLU A 106 -11.90 -0.43 13.23
C GLU A 106 -11.52 1.05 13.33
N HIS A 107 -12.32 1.92 12.69
CA HIS A 107 -12.10 3.36 12.65
C HIS A 107 -10.75 3.84 12.08
N LEU A 108 -10.09 3.02 11.24
CA LEU A 108 -8.82 3.39 10.62
C LEU A 108 -8.90 4.75 9.93
N PHE A 109 -9.88 4.96 9.05
CA PHE A 109 -9.95 6.19 8.24
C PHE A 109 -10.35 7.42 9.06
N GLU A 110 -11.16 7.27 10.10
CA GLU A 110 -11.46 8.33 11.06
C GLU A 110 -10.21 8.74 11.84
N ARG A 111 -9.33 7.79 12.20
CA ARG A 111 -8.03 8.14 12.81
C ARG A 111 -7.10 8.81 11.81
N LEU A 112 -6.94 8.24 10.61
CA LEU A 112 -6.05 8.79 9.60
C LEU A 112 -6.48 10.20 9.17
N SER A 113 -7.77 10.44 8.95
CA SER A 113 -8.29 11.76 8.54
C SER A 113 -8.11 12.86 9.58
N GLN A 114 -7.89 12.52 10.85
CA GLN A 114 -7.57 13.48 11.91
C GLN A 114 -6.10 13.91 11.91
N VAL A 115 -5.23 13.17 11.23
CA VAL A 115 -3.77 13.37 11.24
C VAL A 115 -3.24 13.77 9.87
N PHE A 116 -3.67 13.07 8.82
CA PHE A 116 -3.11 13.15 7.49
C PHE A 116 -4.05 13.93 6.56
N PRO A 117 -3.56 14.99 5.88
CA PRO A 117 -4.36 15.71 4.91
C PRO A 117 -4.72 14.83 3.72
N THR A 118 -3.77 13.99 3.30
CA THR A 118 -3.81 13.16 2.09
C THR A 118 -3.39 11.74 2.41
N ILE A 119 -3.96 10.76 1.70
CA ILE A 119 -3.53 9.36 1.67
C ILE A 119 -3.50 8.83 0.23
N PHE A 120 -2.78 7.72 0.04
CA PHE A 120 -2.90 6.87 -1.15
C PHE A 120 -3.45 5.50 -0.76
N PHE A 121 -4.10 4.84 -1.72
CA PHE A 121 -4.32 3.39 -1.65
C PHE A 121 -3.22 2.63 -2.37
N ALA A 122 -3.10 1.34 -2.10
CA ALA A 122 -2.25 0.45 -2.87
C ALA A 122 -2.84 -0.96 -3.02
N SER A 123 -3.29 -1.26 -4.22
CA SER A 123 -3.71 -2.60 -4.65
C SER A 123 -2.54 -3.35 -5.29
N ALA A 124 -2.75 -4.60 -5.67
CA ALA A 124 -1.77 -5.38 -6.43
C ALA A 124 -2.33 -5.78 -7.79
N PHE A 125 -1.48 -5.74 -8.81
CA PHE A 125 -1.77 -6.33 -10.13
C PHE A 125 -0.95 -7.61 -10.38
N LYS A 126 0.01 -7.93 -9.49
CA LYS A 126 0.82 -9.15 -9.48
C LYS A 126 1.60 -9.33 -8.17
N GLY A 127 2.08 -10.53 -7.94
CA GLY A 127 3.08 -10.89 -6.94
C GLY A 127 2.55 -11.00 -5.51
N ALA A 128 1.24 -10.93 -5.32
CA ALA A 128 0.59 -10.86 -4.02
C ALA A 128 -0.46 -11.97 -3.81
N ASN A 129 -0.28 -13.09 -4.52
CA ASN A 129 -1.10 -14.29 -4.35
C ASN A 129 -0.38 -15.36 -3.49
N SER A 130 0.62 -16.06 -4.03
CA SER A 130 1.34 -17.11 -3.31
C SER A 130 2.84 -17.21 -3.66
N GLU A 131 3.61 -17.87 -2.79
CA GLU A 131 5.04 -18.14 -2.98
C GLU A 131 5.23 -19.13 -4.15
N GLY A 132 5.48 -18.62 -5.37
CA GLY A 132 5.80 -19.45 -6.54
C GLY A 132 4.75 -19.48 -7.64
N GLU A 133 3.78 -18.55 -7.64
CA GLU A 133 2.84 -18.42 -8.76
C GLU A 133 3.57 -18.10 -10.07
N ASN A 134 3.40 -18.98 -11.05
CA ASN A 134 3.91 -18.80 -12.41
C ASN A 134 2.84 -18.26 -13.37
N PHE A 135 1.59 -18.20 -12.94
CA PHE A 135 0.45 -17.72 -13.73
C PHE A 135 -0.25 -16.58 -13.00
N ILE A 136 -0.86 -15.69 -13.78
CA ILE A 136 -1.59 -14.55 -13.25
C ILE A 136 -3.06 -14.93 -13.02
N ASP A 137 -3.56 -14.69 -11.81
CA ASP A 137 -5.00 -14.71 -11.54
C ASP A 137 -5.58 -13.30 -11.72
N ILE A 138 -5.93 -12.97 -12.96
CA ILE A 138 -6.44 -11.64 -13.34
C ILE A 138 -7.70 -11.29 -12.54
N ASP A 139 -8.58 -12.27 -12.31
CA ASP A 139 -9.85 -12.00 -11.61
C ASP A 139 -9.64 -11.69 -10.14
N ARG A 140 -8.71 -12.38 -9.49
CA ARG A 140 -8.32 -12.08 -8.11
C ARG A 140 -7.84 -10.63 -7.97
N TYR A 141 -6.90 -10.21 -8.80
CA TYR A 141 -6.36 -8.84 -8.72
C TYR A 141 -7.41 -7.81 -9.08
N PHE A 142 -8.28 -8.10 -10.05
CA PHE A 142 -9.39 -7.23 -10.39
C PHE A 142 -10.40 -7.08 -9.23
N GLN A 143 -10.71 -8.15 -8.51
CA GLN A 143 -11.55 -8.09 -7.30
C GLN A 143 -10.90 -7.26 -6.20
N ASN A 144 -9.60 -7.46 -5.93
CA ASN A 144 -8.84 -6.63 -5.00
C ASN A 144 -8.96 -5.14 -5.40
N GLN A 145 -8.81 -4.83 -6.68
CA GLN A 145 -9.00 -3.50 -7.26
C GLN A 145 -10.38 -2.91 -6.95
N MET A 146 -11.45 -3.64 -7.30
CA MET A 146 -12.83 -3.21 -7.09
C MET A 146 -13.13 -2.98 -5.60
N SER A 147 -12.52 -3.78 -4.73
CA SER A 147 -12.69 -3.66 -3.28
C SER A 147 -12.11 -2.35 -2.72
N TYR A 148 -11.09 -1.74 -3.35
CA TYR A 148 -10.62 -0.40 -2.96
C TYR A 148 -11.62 0.71 -3.32
N VAL A 149 -12.30 0.59 -4.47
CA VAL A 149 -13.39 1.52 -4.83
C VAL A 149 -14.56 1.38 -3.85
N LYS A 150 -14.89 0.14 -3.46
CA LYS A 150 -15.89 -0.13 -2.42
C LYS A 150 -15.47 0.48 -1.07
N LEU A 151 -14.22 0.26 -0.64
CA LEU A 151 -13.64 0.80 0.58
C LEU A 151 -13.73 2.33 0.65
N TYR A 152 -13.41 3.02 -0.45
CA TYR A 152 -13.58 4.46 -0.57
C TYR A 152 -15.05 4.88 -0.38
N ARG A 153 -15.98 4.20 -1.07
CA ARG A 153 -17.41 4.51 -1.03
C ARG A 153 -18.01 4.32 0.37
N GLU A 154 -17.58 3.30 1.11
CA GLU A 154 -18.03 3.02 2.48
C GLU A 154 -17.48 4.03 3.50
N ASN A 155 -16.30 4.60 3.23
CA ASN A 155 -15.60 5.49 4.16
C ASN A 155 -15.56 6.96 3.68
N ARG A 156 -16.46 7.36 2.77
CA ARG A 156 -16.44 8.72 2.16
C ARG A 156 -16.38 9.85 3.18
N LYS A 157 -17.11 9.73 4.30
CA LYS A 157 -17.11 10.77 5.34
C LYS A 157 -15.70 11.13 5.84
N ALA A 158 -14.81 10.14 5.91
CA ALA A 158 -13.43 10.34 6.34
C ALA A 158 -12.47 10.61 5.17
N LEU A 159 -12.80 10.14 3.96
CA LEU A 159 -11.88 10.07 2.82
C LEU A 159 -12.12 11.10 1.70
N ASP A 160 -13.30 11.71 1.65
CA ASP A 160 -13.65 12.64 0.58
C ASP A 160 -12.68 13.82 0.55
N GLY A 161 -12.09 14.08 -0.63
CA GLY A 161 -11.04 15.09 -0.83
C GLY A 161 -9.66 14.75 -0.24
N ARG A 162 -9.44 13.53 0.27
CA ARG A 162 -8.14 13.12 0.86
C ARG A 162 -7.40 12.02 0.11
N VAL A 163 -8.08 11.29 -0.78
CA VAL A 163 -7.45 10.22 -1.56
C VAL A 163 -6.85 10.81 -2.83
N ASP A 164 -5.53 10.94 -2.89
CA ASP A 164 -4.82 11.48 -4.06
C ASP A 164 -4.70 10.47 -5.21
N GLY A 165 -4.91 9.18 -4.91
CA GLY A 165 -4.92 8.13 -5.91
C GLY A 165 -4.62 6.77 -5.31
N ILE A 166 -4.22 5.87 -6.19
CA ILE A 166 -3.93 4.47 -5.89
C ILE A 166 -2.67 4.02 -6.64
N ILE A 167 -1.85 3.24 -5.95
CA ILE A 167 -0.61 2.69 -6.45
C ILE A 167 -0.86 1.22 -6.81
N LEU A 168 -0.62 0.87 -8.08
CA LEU A 168 -0.67 -0.52 -8.53
C LEU A 168 0.67 -1.20 -8.23
N THR A 169 0.69 -2.06 -7.22
CA THR A 169 1.91 -2.77 -6.79
C THR A 169 2.12 -4.05 -7.61
N GLY A 170 3.38 -4.35 -7.88
CA GLY A 170 3.78 -5.55 -8.62
C GLY A 170 4.97 -6.24 -7.99
N TRP A 171 4.71 -7.00 -6.93
CA TRP A 171 5.73 -7.71 -6.16
C TRP A 171 6.38 -8.82 -6.98
N GLN A 172 7.61 -9.20 -6.64
CA GLN A 172 8.41 -10.13 -7.45
C GLN A 172 8.78 -11.41 -6.69
N ARG A 173 8.80 -11.37 -5.36
CA ARG A 173 9.18 -12.49 -4.49
C ARG A 173 8.76 -12.19 -3.06
N TYR A 174 8.47 -13.23 -2.31
CA TYR A 174 8.08 -13.14 -0.89
C TYR A 174 9.29 -13.12 0.04
N ARG A 175 10.38 -13.79 -0.35
CA ARG A 175 11.62 -13.87 0.43
C ARG A 175 12.81 -13.81 -0.50
N HIS A 176 13.97 -13.41 0.03
CA HIS A 176 15.19 -13.22 -0.75
C HIS A 176 15.63 -14.46 -1.54
N TYR A 177 15.35 -15.67 -1.02
CA TYR A 177 15.70 -16.94 -1.64
C TYR A 177 14.54 -17.62 -2.39
N ALA A 178 13.37 -16.97 -2.47
CA ALA A 178 12.22 -17.52 -3.20
C ALA A 178 12.38 -17.26 -4.71
N PRO A 179 11.81 -18.14 -5.58
CA PRO A 179 11.75 -17.87 -7.00
C PRO A 179 10.95 -16.60 -7.30
N LEU A 180 11.18 -16.02 -8.47
CA LEU A 180 10.34 -14.93 -8.96
C LEU A 180 8.93 -15.46 -9.24
N CYS A 181 7.92 -14.70 -8.82
CA CYS A 181 6.52 -14.98 -9.14
C CYS A 181 5.97 -13.94 -10.13
N GLU A 182 5.00 -14.40 -10.93
CA GLU A 182 4.16 -13.58 -11.80
C GLU A 182 4.96 -12.51 -12.57
N LEU A 183 5.87 -12.94 -13.46
CA LEU A 183 6.73 -12.01 -14.20
C LEU A 183 5.93 -10.94 -14.96
N LEU A 184 6.53 -9.77 -15.19
CA LEU A 184 5.82 -8.63 -15.77
C LEU A 184 5.05 -8.97 -17.06
N ALA A 185 5.65 -9.77 -17.96
CA ALA A 185 5.03 -10.15 -19.23
C ALA A 185 3.71 -10.90 -19.04
N ILE A 186 3.64 -11.83 -18.08
CA ILE A 186 2.42 -12.58 -17.81
C ILE A 186 1.38 -11.74 -17.06
N SER A 187 1.80 -10.69 -16.35
CA SER A 187 0.91 -9.82 -15.56
C SER A 187 0.34 -8.63 -16.34
N LEU A 188 0.77 -8.41 -17.59
CA LEU A 188 0.24 -7.32 -18.42
C LEU A 188 -1.29 -7.33 -18.54
N PRO A 189 -1.97 -8.47 -18.75
CA PRO A 189 -3.43 -8.50 -18.79
C PRO A 189 -4.09 -8.03 -17.48
N SER A 190 -3.49 -8.34 -16.33
CA SER A 190 -3.98 -7.84 -15.03
C SER A 190 -3.81 -6.34 -14.92
N LEU A 191 -2.62 -5.82 -15.24
CA LEU A 191 -2.35 -4.39 -15.22
C LEU A 191 -3.30 -3.60 -16.14
N ILE A 192 -3.55 -4.12 -17.35
CA ILE A 192 -4.48 -3.48 -18.30
C ILE A 192 -5.91 -3.50 -17.76
N THR A 193 -6.36 -4.62 -17.20
CA THR A 193 -7.67 -4.73 -16.54
C THR A 193 -7.85 -3.66 -15.48
N ASP A 194 -6.86 -3.50 -14.60
CA ASP A 194 -6.90 -2.53 -13.51
C ASP A 194 -6.95 -1.08 -14.02
N LEU A 195 -6.13 -0.75 -15.03
CA LEU A 195 -6.11 0.59 -15.64
C LEU A 195 -7.42 0.92 -16.36
N VAL A 196 -8.00 -0.04 -17.09
CA VAL A 196 -9.29 0.12 -17.79
C VAL A 196 -10.43 0.33 -16.80
N TYR A 197 -10.37 -0.34 -15.65
CA TYR A 197 -11.37 -0.12 -14.60
C TYR A 197 -11.22 1.25 -13.94
N PHE A 198 -10.00 1.75 -13.74
CA PHE A 198 -9.81 3.08 -13.16
C PHE A 198 -10.15 4.24 -14.08
N ASP A 199 -10.07 4.03 -15.38
CA ASP A 199 -10.60 4.96 -16.38
C ASP A 199 -12.11 5.20 -16.18
N ASP A 200 -12.85 4.18 -15.73
CA ASP A 200 -14.26 4.30 -15.37
C ASP A 200 -14.68 3.24 -14.35
N VAL A 201 -14.69 3.65 -13.07
CA VAL A 201 -15.03 2.80 -11.92
C VAL A 201 -16.53 2.47 -11.81
N THR A 202 -17.34 2.90 -12.79
CA THR A 202 -18.76 2.56 -12.90
C THR A 202 -19.02 1.37 -13.82
N ARG A 203 -18.03 0.98 -14.66
CA ARG A 203 -18.13 -0.18 -15.55
C ARG A 203 -18.42 -1.46 -14.79
N HIS A 204 -19.28 -2.29 -15.35
CA HIS A 204 -19.54 -3.61 -14.80
C HIS A 204 -18.34 -4.54 -15.05
N ARG A 205 -18.14 -5.51 -14.15
CA ARG A 205 -17.04 -6.50 -14.27
C ARG A 205 -17.02 -7.16 -15.64
N ASP A 206 -18.19 -7.57 -16.15
CA ASP A 206 -18.29 -8.24 -17.45
C ASP A 206 -17.91 -7.35 -18.64
N GLU A 207 -18.16 -6.04 -18.54
CA GLU A 207 -17.79 -5.07 -19.57
C GLU A 207 -16.28 -4.90 -19.63
N VAL A 208 -15.63 -4.78 -18.47
CA VAL A 208 -14.17 -4.73 -18.37
C VAL A 208 -13.56 -6.01 -18.94
N TRP A 209 -14.12 -7.17 -18.60
CA TRP A 209 -13.66 -8.45 -19.14
C TRP A 209 -13.79 -8.55 -20.65
N ASN A 210 -14.91 -8.10 -21.21
CA ASN A 210 -15.11 -8.09 -22.66
C ASN A 210 -14.09 -7.18 -23.34
N PHE A 211 -13.82 -6.00 -22.78
CA PHE A 211 -12.81 -5.08 -23.29
C PHE A 211 -11.41 -5.71 -23.31
N VAL A 212 -11.02 -6.34 -22.20
CA VAL A 212 -9.70 -6.97 -22.05
C VAL A 212 -9.57 -8.19 -22.96
N LYS A 213 -10.59 -9.05 -23.06
CA LYS A 213 -10.57 -10.23 -23.95
C LYS A 213 -10.37 -9.85 -25.41
N VAL A 214 -11.14 -8.88 -25.92
CA VAL A 214 -11.05 -8.45 -27.33
C VAL A 214 -9.67 -7.89 -27.67
N ARG A 215 -9.03 -7.17 -26.75
CA ARG A 215 -7.71 -6.56 -26.98
C ARG A 215 -6.52 -7.44 -26.59
N SER A 216 -6.69 -8.41 -25.70
CA SER A 216 -5.64 -9.36 -25.31
C SER A 216 -5.39 -10.41 -26.39
N VAL A 217 -6.39 -10.74 -27.22
CA VAL A 217 -6.18 -11.57 -28.42
C VAL A 217 -5.12 -10.94 -29.34
N CYS A 218 -5.13 -9.62 -29.52
CA CYS A 218 -4.07 -8.92 -30.27
C CYS A 218 -2.68 -9.02 -29.61
N PHE A 219 -2.60 -9.05 -28.27
CA PHE A 219 -1.32 -9.20 -27.56
C PHE A 219 -0.74 -10.62 -27.68
N VAL A 220 -1.59 -11.65 -27.68
CA VAL A 220 -1.15 -13.03 -27.91
C VAL A 220 -0.58 -13.16 -29.32
N TYR A 221 -1.23 -12.60 -30.35
CA TYR A 221 -0.69 -12.61 -31.71
C TYR A 221 0.60 -11.78 -31.86
N ALA A 222 0.76 -10.68 -31.12
CA ALA A 222 1.99 -9.89 -31.17
C ALA A 222 3.21 -10.61 -30.55
N PHE A 223 3.01 -11.48 -29.55
CA PHE A 223 4.09 -12.29 -28.98
C PHE A 223 4.41 -13.54 -29.80
N TYR A 224 3.42 -14.15 -30.47
CA TYR A 224 3.67 -15.27 -31.38
C TYR A 224 4.24 -14.85 -32.74
N GLY A 225 4.18 -13.57 -33.12
CA GLY A 225 4.80 -13.03 -34.34
C GLY A 225 6.27 -12.61 -34.19
N LEU A 226 6.88 -12.83 -33.02
CA LEU A 226 8.26 -12.48 -32.70
C LEU A 226 9.15 -13.70 -32.39
N VAL A 227 8.68 -14.92 -32.72
CA VAL A 227 9.48 -16.17 -32.66
C VAL A 227 9.71 -16.70 -34.07
#